data_AF-X0S782-F1
#
_entry.id   AF-X0S782-F1
#
_cell.length_a   1.000
_cell.length_b   1.000
_cell.length_c   1.000
_cell.angle_alpha   90.00
_cell.angle_beta   90.00
_cell.angle_gamma   90.00
#
_symmetry.space_group_name_H-M   'P 1'
#
loop_
_entity.id
_entity.type
_entity.pdbx_description
1 polymer ?
#
loop_
_entity_poly.entity_id
_entity_poly.type
_entity_poly.pdbx_seq_one_letter_code
_entity_poly.pdbx_strand_id
1 'polypeptide(L)'
;MGIKLAGIDVSGIINEEIGNKVLTDAAAHDAILHIVAGGARTGNLTGGTNPSETDKTCKGFIDSKDHERIGGTLVEDGDVVVVLIGDSIQDAAVPEVKDKVTIEGDKYNVKALDRDPAAATYTLLCKTL
;
A
#
# COMPACT_ATOMS: atom_id res chain seq x y z
N MET A 1 -1.55 -11.73 8.81
CA MET A 1 -2.07 -12.39 10.02
C MET A 1 -2.28 -11.31 11.04
N GLY A 2 -3.54 -10.92 11.22
CA GLY A 2 -3.94 -9.87 12.15
C GLY A 2 -3.55 -10.12 13.60
N ILE A 3 -3.47 -9.03 14.36
CA ILE A 3 -3.32 -9.09 15.81
C ILE A 3 -4.72 -9.29 16.40
N LYS A 4 -4.87 -10.29 17.28
CA LYS A 4 -6.12 -10.51 17.99
C LYS A 4 -6.35 -9.41 19.02
N LEU A 5 -7.46 -8.70 18.91
CA LEU A 5 -7.91 -7.74 19.91
C LEU A 5 -8.96 -8.42 20.79
N ALA A 6 -8.70 -8.50 22.10
CA ALA A 6 -9.57 -9.17 23.06
C ALA A 6 -9.96 -10.62 22.67
N GLY A 7 -9.06 -11.33 21.98
CA GLY A 7 -9.29 -12.70 21.50
C GLY A 7 -10.01 -12.82 20.15
N ILE A 8 -10.42 -11.69 19.55
CA ILE A 8 -11.12 -11.63 18.26
C ILE A 8 -10.11 -11.32 17.15
N ASP A 9 -10.19 -12.06 16.05
CA ASP A 9 -9.42 -11.81 14.83
C ASP A 9 -10.14 -10.79 13.93
N VAL A 10 -10.00 -9.51 14.29
CA VAL A 10 -10.70 -8.40 13.62
C VAL A 10 -10.25 -8.25 12.17
N SER A 11 -8.96 -8.48 11.90
CA SER A 11 -8.39 -8.38 10.55
C SER A 11 -8.92 -9.48 9.62
N GLY A 12 -9.01 -10.73 10.12
CA GLY A 12 -9.59 -11.83 9.36
C GLY A 12 -11.05 -11.56 9.00
N ILE A 13 -11.84 -11.05 9.96
CA ILE A 13 -13.25 -10.70 9.74
C ILE A 13 -13.38 -9.58 8.69
N ILE A 14 -12.56 -8.54 8.76
CA ILE A 14 -12.60 -7.44 7.78
C ILE A 14 -12.21 -7.93 6.38
N ASN A 15 -11.21 -8.81 6.26
CA ASN A 15 -10.86 -9.38 4.96
C ASN A 15 -11.98 -10.24 4.37
N GLU A 16 -12.62 -11.06 5.21
CA GLU A 16 -13.75 -11.87 4.78
C GLU A 16 -14.94 -11.01 4.35
N GLU A 17 -15.35 -10.05 5.18
CA GLU A 17 -16.59 -9.30 4.98
C GLU A 17 -16.43 -8.11 4.02
N ILE A 18 -15.26 -7.47 3.96
CA ILE A 18 -15.04 -6.29 3.11
C ILE A 18 -14.18 -6.68 1.91
N GLY A 19 -13.00 -7.25 2.14
CA GLY A 19 -12.06 -7.60 1.08
C GLY A 19 -12.66 -8.55 0.03
N ASN A 20 -13.21 -9.67 0.46
CA ASN A 20 -13.71 -10.70 -0.45
C ASN A 20 -15.17 -10.52 -0.87
N LYS A 21 -16.01 -9.90 -0.02
CA LYS A 21 -17.46 -9.79 -0.29
C LYS A 21 -17.91 -8.43 -0.82
N VAL A 22 -17.25 -7.34 -0.45
CA VAL A 22 -17.63 -5.99 -0.88
C VAL A 22 -16.73 -5.50 -2.01
N LEU A 23 -15.42 -5.71 -1.90
CA LEU A 23 -14.41 -5.30 -2.88
C LEU A 23 -14.24 -6.35 -4.01
N THR A 24 -15.36 -6.72 -4.63
CA THR A 24 -15.41 -7.79 -5.64
C THR A 24 -14.95 -7.36 -7.03
N ASP A 25 -14.98 -6.05 -7.33
CA ASP A 25 -14.47 -5.53 -8.60
C ASP A 25 -12.94 -5.52 -8.57
N ALA A 26 -12.35 -6.47 -9.30
CA ALA A 26 -10.91 -6.63 -9.43
C ALA A 26 -10.25 -5.37 -10.00
N ALA A 27 -10.90 -4.65 -10.92
CA ALA A 27 -10.28 -3.49 -11.56
C ALA A 27 -10.13 -2.28 -10.63
N ALA A 28 -11.07 -2.12 -9.68
CA ALA A 28 -11.09 -1.00 -8.75
C ALA A 28 -10.37 -1.29 -7.43
N HIS A 29 -10.27 -2.56 -7.04
CA HIS A 29 -9.88 -2.93 -5.68
C HIS A 29 -8.73 -3.92 -5.56
N ASP A 30 -8.25 -4.49 -6.67
CA ASP A 30 -6.97 -5.20 -6.65
C ASP A 30 -5.84 -4.18 -6.56
N ALA A 31 -4.95 -4.43 -5.60
CA ALA A 31 -3.76 -3.63 -5.39
C ALA A 31 -2.52 -4.52 -5.38
N ILE A 32 -1.39 -3.95 -5.78
CA ILE A 32 -0.08 -4.59 -5.67
C ILE A 32 0.78 -3.74 -4.75
N LEU A 33 1.19 -4.32 -3.62
CA LEU A 33 2.21 -3.76 -2.76
C LEU A 33 3.58 -4.19 -3.28
N HIS A 34 4.42 -3.23 -3.67
CA HIS A 34 5.80 -3.46 -4.06
C HIS A 34 6.70 -3.18 -2.85
N ILE A 35 7.19 -4.25 -2.24
CA ILE A 35 8.13 -4.15 -1.12
C ILE A 35 9.50 -3.79 -1.68
N VAL A 36 10.04 -2.65 -1.26
CA VAL A 36 11.34 -2.14 -1.71
C VAL A 36 12.40 -2.54 -0.70
N ALA A 37 13.18 -3.57 -1.01
CA ALA A 37 14.33 -3.95 -0.21
C ALA A 37 15.60 -3.23 -0.66
N GLY A 38 16.43 -2.81 0.31
CA GLY A 38 17.74 -2.23 0.03
C GLY A 38 18.64 -3.23 -0.70
N GLY A 39 19.18 -2.81 -1.85
CA GLY A 39 20.06 -3.63 -2.65
C GLY A 39 21.36 -3.99 -1.95
N ALA A 40 21.83 -5.23 -2.13
CA ALA A 40 23.19 -5.59 -1.78
C ALA A 40 24.18 -4.91 -2.76
N ARG A 41 25.29 -4.38 -2.25
CA ARG A 41 26.39 -3.88 -3.09
C ARG A 41 27.04 -5.06 -3.81
N THR A 42 26.81 -5.20 -5.11
CA THR A 42 27.46 -6.22 -5.95
C THR A 42 28.70 -5.63 -6.63
N GLY A 43 29.84 -5.59 -5.93
CA GLY A 43 31.14 -5.16 -6.49
C GLY A 43 31.31 -3.64 -6.73
N ASN A 44 32.54 -3.26 -7.13
CA ASN A 44 33.12 -1.92 -7.36
C ASN A 44 32.51 -0.72 -6.59
N LEU A 45 33.35 0.03 -5.87
CA LEU A 45 32.97 1.15 -4.99
C LEU A 45 32.06 2.25 -5.61
N THR A 46 31.92 2.29 -6.94
CA THR A 46 31.09 3.25 -7.69
C THR A 46 29.75 2.68 -8.21
N GLY A 47 29.46 1.38 -8.01
CA GLY A 47 28.33 0.69 -8.66
C GLY A 47 26.95 0.97 -8.09
N GLY A 48 26.83 1.73 -6.99
CA GLY A 48 25.56 1.98 -6.33
C GLY A 48 24.94 0.73 -5.67
N THR A 49 23.76 0.89 -5.10
CA THR A 49 22.91 -0.20 -4.58
C THR A 49 21.68 -0.29 -5.46
N ASN A 50 21.47 -1.43 -6.13
CA ASN A 50 20.25 -1.66 -6.91
C ASN A 50 19.16 -2.21 -5.97
N PRO A 51 18.14 -1.42 -5.59
CA PRO A 51 17.04 -1.93 -4.79
C PRO A 51 16.30 -3.04 -5.55
N SER A 52 15.83 -4.03 -4.82
CA SER A 52 14.97 -5.10 -5.37
C SER A 52 13.53 -4.85 -4.94
N GLU A 53 12.60 -4.91 -5.88
CA GLU A 53 11.16 -4.84 -5.62
C GLU A 53 10.58 -6.26 -5.59
N THR A 54 9.74 -6.56 -4.59
CA THR A 54 8.96 -7.80 -4.54
C THR A 54 7.48 -7.47 -4.50
N ASP A 55 6.73 -8.04 -5.45
CA ASP A 55 5.30 -7.77 -5.59
C ASP A 55 4.48 -8.68 -4.67
N LYS A 56 3.54 -8.08 -3.95
CA LYS A 56 2.55 -8.75 -3.10
C LYS A 56 1.16 -8.33 -3.55
N THR A 57 0.36 -9.32 -3.96
CA THR A 57 -1.05 -9.08 -4.27
C THR A 57 -1.83 -8.75 -2.99
N CYS A 58 -2.75 -7.81 -3.07
CA CYS A 58 -3.59 -7.38 -1.96
C CYS A 58 -4.87 -6.71 -2.45
N LYS A 59 -5.75 -6.37 -1.50
CA LYS A 59 -6.97 -5.60 -1.72
C LYS A 59 -6.88 -4.25 -1.02
N GLY A 60 -7.46 -3.23 -1.66
CA GLY A 60 -7.55 -1.90 -1.08
C GLY A 60 -8.46 -0.98 -1.88
N PHE A 61 -8.47 0.28 -1.50
CA PHE A 61 -9.15 1.35 -2.23
C PHE A 61 -8.47 2.69 -1.94
N ILE A 62 -8.74 3.68 -2.80
CA ILE A 62 -8.31 5.06 -2.57
C ILE A 62 -9.41 5.77 -1.77
N ASP A 63 -9.05 6.35 -0.62
CA ASP A 63 -9.98 7.07 0.26
C ASP A 63 -10.09 8.55 -0.11
N SER A 64 -8.95 9.21 -0.36
CA SER A 64 -8.90 10.62 -0.77
C SER A 64 -7.80 10.90 -1.79
N LYS A 65 -8.06 11.85 -2.68
CA LYS A 65 -7.08 12.44 -3.60
C LYS A 65 -7.10 13.95 -3.35
N ASP A 66 -6.09 14.48 -2.67
CA ASP A 66 -5.94 15.94 -2.59
C ASP A 66 -5.31 16.41 -3.90
N HIS A 67 -6.07 17.12 -4.72
CA HIS A 67 -5.55 17.75 -5.93
C HIS A 67 -5.40 19.26 -5.68
N GLU A 68 -4.21 19.71 -5.27
CA GLU A 68 -3.94 21.14 -5.20
C GLU A 68 -3.68 21.72 -6.59
N ARG A 69 -4.41 22.79 -6.94
CA ARG A 69 -4.13 23.60 -8.12
C ARG A 69 -3.28 24.80 -7.72
N ILE A 70 -1.97 24.74 -7.97
CA ILE A 70 -1.09 25.89 -7.76
C ILE A 70 -0.98 26.71 -9.06
N GLY A 71 -1.46 27.96 -9.03
CA GLY A 71 -1.15 28.97 -10.05
C GLY A 71 -1.84 28.81 -11.42
N GLY A 72 -2.95 28.07 -11.52
CA GLY A 72 -3.70 27.91 -12.78
C GLY A 72 -3.10 26.88 -13.76
N THR A 73 -1.99 26.26 -13.39
CA THR A 73 -1.43 25.08 -14.05
C THR A 73 -1.90 23.83 -13.29
N LEU A 74 -2.30 22.77 -13.99
CA LEU A 74 -2.46 21.45 -13.37
C LEU A 74 -1.06 20.95 -13.00
N VAL A 75 -0.58 21.31 -11.81
CA VAL A 75 0.53 20.60 -11.18
C VAL A 75 -0.14 19.55 -10.32
N GLU A 76 -0.10 18.29 -10.72
CA GLU A 76 -0.54 17.16 -9.90
C GLU A 76 0.48 16.91 -8.78
N ASP A 77 0.60 17.84 -7.83
CA ASP A 77 1.22 17.55 -6.54
C ASP A 77 0.10 17.14 -5.60
N GLY A 78 -0.45 15.96 -5.87
CA GLY A 78 -1.52 15.39 -5.08
C GLY A 78 -1.03 14.24 -4.24
N ASP A 79 -1.16 14.38 -2.93
CA ASP A 79 -1.04 13.24 -2.03
C ASP A 79 -2.36 12.46 -2.05
N VAL A 80 -2.24 11.15 -2.09
CA VAL A 80 -3.35 10.20 -2.18
C VAL A 80 -3.34 9.33 -0.94
N VAL A 81 -4.49 9.15 -0.30
CA VAL A 81 -4.63 8.21 0.81
C VAL A 81 -5.14 6.88 0.26
N VAL A 82 -4.33 5.84 0.41
CA VAL A 82 -4.66 4.47 0.00
C VAL A 82 -4.88 3.64 1.26
N VAL A 83 -6.01 2.92 1.33
CA VAL A 83 -6.30 2.00 2.42
C VAL A 83 -6.16 0.57 1.91
N LEU A 84 -5.24 -0.20 2.50
CA LEU A 84 -5.05 -1.62 2.21
C LEU A 84 -5.67 -2.49 3.31
N ILE A 85 -6.26 -3.61 2.92
CA ILE A 85 -6.82 -4.61 3.84
C ILE A 85 -5.70 -5.57 4.26
N GLY A 86 -5.34 -5.59 5.54
CA GLY A 86 -4.12 -6.23 6.02
C GLY A 86 -4.04 -7.74 5.76
N ASP A 87 -5.08 -8.50 6.09
CA ASP A 87 -5.09 -9.96 5.83
C ASP A 87 -5.35 -10.33 4.37
N SER A 88 -5.60 -9.35 3.49
CA SER A 88 -5.59 -9.59 2.05
C SER A 88 -4.18 -9.57 1.45
N ILE A 89 -3.20 -9.03 2.18
CA ILE A 89 -1.83 -8.89 1.68
C ILE A 89 -1.15 -10.27 1.65
N GLN A 90 -0.68 -10.64 0.46
CA GLN A 90 0.04 -11.88 0.23
C GLN A 90 1.20 -12.06 1.22
N ASP A 91 1.35 -13.27 1.73
CA ASP A 91 2.33 -13.66 2.74
C ASP A 91 2.26 -12.84 4.05
N ALA A 92 1.13 -12.17 4.31
CA ALA A 92 0.97 -11.27 5.44
C ALA A 92 2.05 -10.19 5.53
N ALA A 93 2.51 -9.69 4.37
CA ALA A 93 3.50 -8.63 4.33
C ALA A 93 2.98 -7.35 5.01
N VAL A 94 3.89 -6.61 5.63
CA VAL A 94 3.61 -5.34 6.28
C VAL A 94 4.18 -4.23 5.40
N PRO A 95 3.34 -3.29 4.93
CA PRO A 95 3.83 -2.13 4.19
C PRO A 95 4.79 -1.29 5.02
N GLU A 96 5.83 -0.74 4.39
CA GLU A 96 6.78 0.19 5.00
C GLU A 96 6.87 1.50 4.21
N VAL A 97 7.41 2.54 4.85
CA VAL A 97 7.73 3.80 4.16
C VAL A 97 8.79 3.51 3.09
N LYS A 98 8.63 4.11 1.90
CA LYS A 98 9.40 3.87 0.65
C LYS A 98 8.96 2.66 -0.17
N ASP A 99 8.03 1.84 0.32
CA ASP A 99 7.35 0.88 -0.54
C ASP A 99 6.52 1.63 -1.61
N LYS A 100 6.06 0.89 -2.60
CA LYS A 100 5.18 1.41 -3.64
C LYS A 100 3.89 0.64 -3.64
N VAL A 101 2.80 1.30 -4.02
CA VAL A 101 1.49 0.66 -4.19
C VAL A 101 0.98 0.95 -5.58
N THR A 102 0.51 -0.08 -6.27
CA THR A 102 -0.24 0.06 -7.52
C THR A 102 -1.70 -0.26 -7.24
N ILE A 103 -2.60 0.66 -7.53
CA ILE A 103 -4.05 0.50 -7.36
C ILE A 103 -4.79 1.37 -8.38
N GLU A 104 -5.94 0.90 -8.89
CA GLU A 104 -6.70 1.58 -9.95
C GLU A 104 -5.89 1.88 -11.23
N GLY A 105 -4.78 1.16 -11.45
CA GLY A 105 -3.89 1.32 -12.60
C GLY A 105 -2.74 2.32 -12.41
N ASP A 106 -2.74 3.08 -11.32
CA ASP A 106 -1.71 4.08 -11.01
C ASP A 106 -0.73 3.55 -9.97
N LYS A 107 0.54 3.96 -10.07
CA LYS A 107 1.62 3.59 -9.13
C LYS A 107 1.98 4.78 -8.25
N TYR A 108 2.07 4.55 -6.95
CA TYR A 108 2.36 5.57 -5.96
C TYR A 108 3.49 5.16 -5.02
N ASN A 109 4.24 6.13 -4.49
CA ASN A 109 5.24 5.92 -3.43
C ASN A 109 4.63 6.18 -2.06
N VAL A 110 4.85 5.27 -1.10
CA VAL A 110 4.42 5.41 0.28
C VAL A 110 5.34 6.40 1.02
N LYS A 111 4.77 7.53 1.44
CA LYS A 111 5.45 8.56 2.25
C LYS A 111 5.27 8.35 3.74
N ALA A 112 4.06 7.99 4.14
CA ALA A 112 3.71 7.72 5.53
C ALA A 112 2.68 6.59 5.60
N LEU A 113 2.59 5.99 6.77
CA LEU A 113 1.83 4.79 7.04
C LEU A 113 1.23 4.93 8.43
N ASP A 114 -0.05 4.65 8.57
CA ASP A 114 -0.72 4.41 9.84
C ASP A 114 -1.30 2.99 9.86
N ARG A 115 -1.18 2.32 11.00
CA ARG A 115 -1.57 0.93 11.17
C ARG A 115 -2.57 0.82 12.30
N ASP A 116 -3.73 0.24 11.99
CA ASP A 116 -4.72 -0.12 13.01
C ASP A 116 -4.14 -1.18 13.99
N PRO A 117 -4.44 -1.12 15.30
CA PRO A 117 -3.94 -2.09 16.28
C PRO A 117 -4.21 -3.57 15.96
N ALA A 118 -5.28 -3.91 15.22
CA ALA A 118 -5.53 -5.29 14.78
C ALA A 118 -4.75 -5.65 13.50
N ALA A 119 -4.06 -4.69 12.88
CA ALA A 119 -3.49 -4.81 11.54
C ALA A 119 -4.54 -5.12 10.47
N ALA A 120 -5.81 -4.75 10.73
CA ALA A 120 -6.90 -4.99 9.80
C ALA A 120 -6.82 -4.10 8.57
N THR A 121 -6.37 -2.87 8.77
CA THR A 121 -6.18 -1.88 7.70
C THR A 121 -4.84 -1.18 7.84
N TYR A 122 -4.26 -0.84 6.69
CA TYR A 122 -3.09 0.02 6.57
C TYR A 122 -3.49 1.26 5.77
N THR A 123 -3.37 2.43 6.40
CA THR A 123 -3.65 3.71 5.76
C THR A 123 -2.33 4.31 5.30
N LEU A 124 -2.17 4.44 4.00
CA LEU A 124 -0.94 4.88 3.35
C LEU A 124 -1.14 6.28 2.80
N LEU A 125 -0.29 7.22 3.22
CA LEU A 125 -0.16 8.49 2.53
C LEU A 125 0.84 8.31 1.40
N CYS A 126 0.36 8.48 0.18
CA CYS A 126 1.08 8.15 -1.03
C CYS A 126 1.28 9.39 -1.90
N LYS A 127 2.37 9.43 -2.66
CA LYS A 127 2.61 10.44 -3.70
C LYS A 127 2.70 9.78 -5.06
N THR A 128 2.08 10.38 -6.06
CA THR A 128 2.13 9.95 -7.46
C THR A 128 3.58 9.93 -7.96
N LEU A 129 3.93 8.90 -8.76
CA LEU A 129 5.25 8.71 -9.38
C LEU A 129 5.46 9.58 -10.62
#